data_AF-A0A7Y7PDF3-F1
#
_entry.id   AF-A0A7Y7PDF3-F1
#
_cell.length_a   1.000
_cell.length_b   1.000
_cell.length_c   1.000
_cell.angle_alpha   90.00
_cell.angle_beta   90.00
_cell.angle_gamma   90.00
#
_symmetry.space_group_name_H-M   'P 1'
#
loop_
_entity.id
_entity.type
_entity.pdbx_description
1 polymer ?
#
loop_
_entity_poly.entity_id
_entity_poly.type
_entity_poly.pdbx_seq_one_letter_code
_entity_poly.pdbx_strand_id
1 'polypeptide(L)'
;MKIQLCEYCGKEFSAQRISAKYCSNSCKTLTSKQKKEKEKAALVALTKQKALDEQAYKAKQVKQARIEKNKVKRELKAAREKELAEQQAIIEKELQEREAAQLAEIAEKEQLAEKERLEKIEKEKAEEKLRNQERLESVARKKENERKFKYQLQLLEVIAVGAGVKYLIDLLSNDKPIF
;
A
#
# COMPACT_ATOMS: atom_id res chain seq x y z
N MET A 1 -108.69 27.34 -4.25
CA MET A 1 -107.36 27.42 -4.91
C MET A 1 -106.34 27.84 -3.86
N LYS A 2 -105.11 27.32 -3.90
CA LYS A 2 -104.03 27.77 -2.99
C LYS A 2 -103.04 28.60 -3.79
N ILE A 3 -102.64 29.75 -3.24
CA ILE A 3 -101.54 30.56 -3.79
C ILE A 3 -100.24 29.86 -3.43
N GLN A 4 -99.37 29.65 -4.42
CA GLN A 4 -98.03 29.07 -4.26
C GLN A 4 -96.97 29.97 -4.92
N LEU A 5 -95.72 29.90 -4.45
CA LEU A 5 -94.59 30.60 -5.05
C LEU A 5 -93.94 29.74 -6.15
N CYS A 6 -93.65 30.32 -7.30
CA CYS A 6 -92.96 29.62 -8.38
C CYS A 6 -91.48 29.36 -8.01
N GLU A 7 -91.02 28.10 -8.07
CA GLU A 7 -89.63 27.71 -7.76
C GLU A 7 -88.57 28.36 -8.68
N TYR A 8 -88.99 28.90 -9.83
CA TYR A 8 -88.07 29.54 -10.79
C TYR A 8 -87.96 31.05 -10.59
N CYS A 9 -89.10 31.77 -10.64
CA CYS A 9 -89.12 33.23 -10.65
C CYS A 9 -89.54 33.86 -9.31
N GLY A 10 -89.95 33.04 -8.33
CA GLY A 10 -90.39 33.51 -7.01
C GLY A 10 -91.74 34.23 -6.99
N LYS A 11 -92.46 34.33 -8.12
CA LYS A 11 -93.78 34.99 -8.18
C LYS A 11 -94.87 34.09 -7.63
N GLU A 12 -95.83 34.69 -6.93
CA GLU A 12 -97.06 34.03 -6.49
C GLU A 12 -97.98 33.70 -7.68
N PHE A 13 -98.60 32.53 -7.66
CA PHE A 13 -99.58 32.12 -8.68
C PHE A 13 -100.67 31.21 -8.08
N SER A 14 -101.84 31.18 -8.72
CA SER A 14 -102.94 30.32 -8.31
C SER A 14 -102.73 28.90 -8.86
N ALA A 15 -102.43 27.95 -7.97
CA ALA A 15 -102.19 26.56 -8.35
C ALA A 15 -103.51 25.78 -8.44
N GLN A 16 -103.73 25.10 -9.57
CA GLN A 16 -104.84 24.16 -9.75
C GLN A 16 -104.59 22.81 -9.05
N ARG A 17 -103.33 22.43 -8.82
CA ARG A 17 -102.91 21.18 -8.17
C ARG A 17 -101.92 21.49 -7.06
N ILE A 18 -101.97 20.73 -5.97
CA ILE A 18 -101.07 20.90 -4.81
C ILE A 18 -99.58 20.71 -5.19
N SER A 19 -99.31 19.89 -6.22
CA SER A 19 -97.96 19.59 -6.71
C SER A 19 -97.44 20.56 -7.77
N ALA A 20 -98.18 21.63 -8.12
CA ALA A 20 -97.71 22.61 -9.10
C ALA A 20 -96.55 23.43 -8.53
N LYS A 21 -95.39 23.39 -9.20
CA LYS A 21 -94.16 24.09 -8.75
C LYS A 21 -93.86 25.38 -9.53
N TYR A 22 -94.54 25.58 -10.66
CA TYR A 22 -94.21 26.64 -11.61
C TYR A 22 -95.47 27.37 -12.07
N CYS A 23 -95.37 28.70 -12.21
CA CYS A 23 -96.47 29.54 -12.68
C CYS A 23 -96.74 29.43 -14.20
N SER A 24 -95.81 28.84 -14.96
CA SER A 24 -95.92 28.68 -16.43
C SER A 24 -95.01 27.56 -16.95
N ASN A 25 -95.33 27.07 -18.16
CA ASN A 25 -94.50 26.09 -18.85
C ASN A 25 -93.09 26.62 -19.17
N SER A 26 -92.94 27.92 -19.44
CA SER A 26 -91.63 28.54 -19.67
C SER A 26 -90.74 28.45 -18.42
N CYS A 27 -91.27 28.75 -17.24
CA CYS A 27 -90.56 28.63 -15.96
C CYS A 27 -90.11 27.17 -15.69
N LYS A 28 -90.96 26.19 -16.02
CA LYS A 28 -90.63 24.75 -15.92
C LYS A 28 -89.48 24.36 -16.86
N THR A 29 -89.53 24.80 -18.12
CA THR A 29 -88.50 24.52 -19.13
C THR A 29 -87.16 25.18 -18.77
N LEU A 30 -87.18 26.45 -18.33
CA LEU A 30 -85.98 27.18 -17.92
C LEU A 30 -85.32 26.53 -16.70
N THR A 31 -86.10 26.12 -15.70
CA THR A 31 -85.56 25.37 -14.54
C THR A 31 -84.91 24.06 -14.97
N SER A 32 -85.54 23.32 -15.89
CA SER A 32 -85.00 22.06 -16.42
C SER A 32 -83.69 22.29 -17.20
N LYS A 33 -83.62 23.36 -17.99
CA LYS A 33 -82.40 23.76 -18.71
C LYS A 33 -81.29 24.14 -17.74
N GLN A 34 -81.57 24.96 -16.72
CA GLN A 34 -80.60 25.32 -15.68
C GLN A 34 -80.07 24.11 -14.92
N LYS A 35 -80.93 23.13 -14.58
CA LYS A 35 -80.49 21.88 -13.94
C LYS A 35 -79.51 21.10 -14.83
N LYS A 36 -79.83 20.94 -16.11
CA LYS A 36 -78.94 20.28 -17.09
C LYS A 36 -77.61 21.02 -17.26
N GLU A 37 -77.63 22.36 -17.29
CA GLU A 37 -76.40 23.17 -17.37
C GLU A 37 -75.55 23.03 -16.11
N LYS A 38 -76.15 23.05 -14.91
CA LYS A 38 -75.45 22.80 -13.65
C LYS A 38 -74.84 21.41 -13.58
N GLU A 39 -75.59 20.39 -14.01
CA GLU A 39 -75.09 19.00 -14.07
C GLU A 39 -73.92 18.87 -15.04
N LYS A 40 -74.02 19.47 -16.24
CA LYS A 40 -72.91 19.52 -17.20
C LYS A 40 -71.69 20.25 -16.62
N ALA A 41 -71.89 21.39 -15.97
CA ALA A 41 -70.81 22.14 -15.32
C ALA A 41 -70.13 21.32 -14.21
N ALA A 42 -70.92 20.61 -13.39
CA ALA A 42 -70.40 19.70 -12.37
C ALA A 42 -69.61 18.54 -12.97
N LEU A 43 -70.10 17.93 -14.06
CA LEU A 43 -69.39 16.87 -14.77
C LEU A 43 -68.05 17.38 -15.34
N VAL A 44 -68.03 18.57 -15.94
CA VAL A 44 -66.81 19.21 -16.45
C VAL A 44 -65.83 19.55 -15.32
N ALA A 45 -66.32 20.00 -14.16
CA ALA A 45 -65.46 20.25 -13.00
C ALA A 45 -64.84 18.94 -12.49
N LEU A 46 -65.62 17.86 -12.40
CA LEU A 46 -65.15 16.55 -11.96
C LEU A 46 -64.09 15.97 -12.92
N THR A 47 -64.29 16.07 -14.24
CA THR A 47 -63.30 15.59 -15.22
C THR A 47 -62.00 16.40 -15.16
N LYS A 48 -62.09 17.73 -15.00
CA LYS A 48 -60.92 18.58 -14.78
C LYS A 48 -60.17 18.21 -13.50
N GLN A 49 -60.88 17.97 -12.40
CA GLN A 49 -60.26 17.58 -11.14
C GLN A 49 -59.54 16.23 -11.27
N LYS A 50 -60.18 15.22 -11.89
CA LYS A 50 -59.54 13.93 -12.16
C LYS A 50 -58.28 14.06 -13.03
N ALA A 51 -58.30 14.91 -14.05
CA ALA A 51 -57.14 15.15 -14.91
C ALA A 51 -55.98 15.80 -14.13
N LEU A 52 -56.28 16.75 -13.23
CA LEU A 52 -55.28 17.38 -12.35
C LEU A 52 -54.70 16.37 -11.36
N ASP A 53 -55.55 15.52 -10.77
CA ASP A 53 -55.11 14.47 -9.83
C ASP A 53 -54.21 13.44 -10.53
N GLU A 54 -54.58 13.01 -11.75
CA GLU A 54 -53.76 12.11 -12.55
C GLU A 54 -52.41 12.75 -12.94
N GLN A 55 -52.42 14.03 -13.32
CA GLN A 55 -51.19 14.77 -13.61
C GLN A 55 -50.30 14.90 -12.36
N ALA A 56 -50.89 15.19 -11.20
CA ALA A 56 -50.17 15.28 -9.94
C ALA A 56 -49.57 13.92 -9.54
N TYR A 57 -50.29 12.82 -9.76
CA TYR A 57 -49.79 11.48 -9.53
C TYR A 57 -48.60 11.13 -10.43
N LYS A 58 -48.70 11.40 -11.75
CA LYS A 58 -47.59 11.22 -12.70
C LYS A 58 -46.37 12.07 -12.31
N ALA A 59 -46.59 13.32 -11.90
CA ALA A 59 -45.50 14.18 -11.43
C ALA A 59 -44.80 13.63 -10.18
N LYS A 60 -45.55 13.05 -9.23
CA LYS A 60 -44.98 12.37 -8.05
C LYS A 60 -44.14 11.16 -8.46
N GLN A 61 -44.62 10.33 -9.38
CA GLN A 61 -43.86 9.17 -9.88
C GLN A 61 -42.54 9.59 -10.54
N VAL A 62 -42.57 10.61 -11.41
CA VAL A 62 -41.35 11.13 -12.07
C VAL A 62 -40.37 11.68 -11.03
N LYS A 63 -40.86 12.37 -10.00
CA LYS A 63 -40.02 12.88 -8.90
C LYS A 63 -39.37 11.72 -8.13
N GLN A 64 -40.12 10.66 -7.81
CA GLN A 64 -39.60 9.46 -7.15
C GLN A 64 -38.53 8.76 -7.99
N ALA A 65 -38.82 8.51 -9.27
CA ALA A 65 -37.86 7.91 -10.20
C ALA A 65 -36.55 8.73 -10.32
N ARG A 66 -36.65 10.07 -10.31
CA ARG A 66 -35.47 10.95 -10.29
C ARG A 66 -34.65 10.81 -9.01
N ILE A 67 -35.31 10.69 -7.86
CA ILE A 67 -34.65 10.49 -6.56
C ILE A 67 -33.91 9.14 -6.56
N GLU A 68 -34.58 8.07 -6.97
CA GLU A 68 -33.99 6.73 -7.05
C GLU A 68 -32.81 6.68 -8.02
N LYS A 69 -32.95 7.26 -9.22
CA LYS A 69 -31.85 7.37 -10.20
C LYS A 69 -30.62 8.08 -9.61
N ASN A 70 -30.84 9.17 -8.87
CA ASN A 70 -29.75 9.90 -8.21
C ASN A 70 -29.13 9.09 -7.06
N LYS A 71 -29.93 8.33 -6.31
CA LYS A 71 -29.44 7.42 -5.26
C LYS A 71 -28.53 6.35 -5.86
N VAL A 72 -28.99 5.64 -6.87
CA VAL A 72 -28.20 4.63 -7.60
C VAL A 72 -26.92 5.23 -8.18
N LYS A 73 -26.98 6.44 -8.75
CA LYS A 73 -25.78 7.14 -9.27
C LYS A 73 -24.76 7.44 -8.17
N ARG A 74 -25.19 7.82 -6.97
CA ARG A 74 -24.31 8.06 -5.82
C ARG A 74 -23.69 6.77 -5.31
N GLU A 75 -24.49 5.71 -5.18
CA GLU A 75 -24.02 4.38 -4.78
C GLU A 75 -22.99 3.83 -5.76
N LEU A 76 -23.23 3.95 -7.07
CA LEU A 76 -22.27 3.53 -8.10
C LEU A 76 -20.96 4.33 -8.05
N LYS A 77 -21.03 5.65 -7.78
CA LYS A 77 -19.83 6.47 -7.62
C LYS A 77 -19.03 6.05 -6.38
N ALA A 78 -19.71 5.82 -5.26
CA ALA A 78 -19.08 5.35 -4.02
C ALA A 78 -18.45 3.95 -4.20
N ALA A 79 -19.12 3.04 -4.92
CA ALA A 79 -18.58 1.72 -5.23
C ALA A 79 -17.30 1.79 -6.08
N ARG A 80 -17.29 2.64 -7.12
CA ARG A 80 -16.09 2.86 -7.95
C ARG A 80 -14.94 3.50 -7.18
N GLU A 81 -15.24 4.44 -6.28
CA GLU A 81 -14.23 5.07 -5.42
C GLU A 81 -13.62 4.04 -4.45
N LYS A 82 -14.45 3.15 -3.90
CA LYS A 82 -14.00 2.04 -3.04
C LYS A 82 -13.12 1.04 -3.81
N GLU A 83 -13.52 0.65 -5.01
CA GLU A 83 -12.74 -0.24 -5.89
C GLU A 83 -11.37 0.38 -6.25
N LEU A 84 -11.34 1.67 -6.58
CA LEU A 84 -10.10 2.38 -6.88
C LEU A 84 -9.18 2.44 -5.65
N ALA A 85 -9.73 2.71 -4.47
CA ALA A 85 -8.97 2.72 -3.22
C ALA A 85 -8.39 1.34 -2.88
N GLU A 86 -9.15 0.26 -3.12
CA GLU A 86 -8.67 -1.11 -2.94
C GLU A 86 -7.53 -1.43 -3.92
N GLN A 87 -7.64 -1.03 -5.19
CA GLN A 87 -6.57 -1.19 -6.18
C GLN A 87 -5.31 -0.41 -5.78
N GLN A 88 -5.46 0.82 -5.30
CA GLN A 88 -4.33 1.64 -4.83
C GLN A 88 -3.63 0.99 -3.63
N ALA A 89 -4.38 0.44 -2.68
CA ALA A 89 -3.80 -0.26 -1.53
C ALA A 89 -3.03 -1.52 -1.93
N ILE A 90 -3.51 -2.26 -2.94
CA ILE A 90 -2.79 -3.43 -3.48
C ILE A 90 -1.46 -2.98 -4.11
N ILE A 91 -1.48 -1.95 -4.96
CA ILE A 91 -0.27 -1.42 -5.62
C ILE A 91 0.74 -0.93 -4.58
N GLU A 92 0.29 -0.19 -3.56
CA GLU A 92 1.15 0.31 -2.50
C GLU A 92 1.82 -0.84 -1.73
N LYS A 93 1.05 -1.90 -1.41
CA LYS A 93 1.60 -3.10 -0.76
C LYS A 93 2.65 -3.80 -1.62
N GLU A 94 2.38 -3.96 -2.92
CA GLU A 94 3.35 -4.56 -3.85
C GLU A 94 4.63 -3.73 -3.98
N LEU A 95 4.53 -2.39 -3.96
CA LEU A 95 5.67 -1.50 -3.96
C LEU A 95 6.49 -1.65 -2.66
N GLN A 96 5.84 -1.67 -1.50
CA GLN A 96 6.52 -1.87 -0.22
C GLN A 96 7.24 -3.23 -0.16
N GLU A 97 6.62 -4.30 -0.66
CA GLU A 97 7.25 -5.63 -0.74
C GLU A 97 8.47 -5.64 -1.68
N ARG A 98 8.40 -4.94 -2.81
CA ARG A 98 9.54 -4.79 -3.74
C ARG A 98 10.68 -3.97 -3.12
N GLU A 99 10.37 -2.86 -2.46
CA GLU A 99 11.36 -2.04 -1.77
C GLU A 99 12.04 -2.82 -0.64
N ALA A 100 11.26 -3.56 0.16
CA ALA A 100 11.81 -4.43 1.20
C ALA A 100 12.73 -5.52 0.63
N ALA A 101 12.35 -6.12 -0.50
CA ALA A 101 13.17 -7.12 -1.18
C ALA A 101 14.48 -6.52 -1.72
N GLN A 102 14.44 -5.31 -2.31
CA GLN A 102 15.62 -4.60 -2.78
C GLN A 102 16.57 -4.25 -1.63
N LEU A 103 16.04 -3.78 -0.50
CA LEU A 103 16.83 -3.49 0.69
C LEU A 103 17.47 -4.75 1.26
N ALA A 104 16.75 -5.88 1.27
CA ALA A 104 17.30 -7.17 1.69
C ALA A 104 18.43 -7.64 0.76
N GLU A 105 18.28 -7.49 -0.56
CA GLU A 105 19.31 -7.82 -1.54
C GLU A 105 20.57 -6.96 -1.37
N ILE A 106 20.40 -5.65 -1.13
CA ILE A 106 21.52 -4.74 -0.85
C ILE A 106 22.24 -5.15 0.43
N ALA A 107 21.49 -5.43 1.51
CA ALA A 107 22.06 -5.85 2.79
C ALA A 107 22.84 -7.18 2.67
N GLU A 108 22.34 -8.15 1.90
CA GLU A 108 23.05 -9.41 1.65
C GLU A 108 24.37 -9.18 0.91
N LYS A 109 24.36 -8.31 -0.11
CA LYS A 109 25.58 -7.94 -0.84
C LYS A 109 26.61 -7.23 0.05
N GLU A 110 26.17 -6.36 0.95
CA GLU A 110 27.05 -5.68 1.90
C GLU A 110 27.68 -6.68 2.89
N GLN A 111 26.87 -7.60 3.44
CA GLN A 111 27.36 -8.66 4.33
C GLN A 111 28.37 -9.57 3.62
N LEU A 112 28.11 -9.94 2.36
CA LEU A 112 29.03 -10.74 1.56
C LEU A 112 30.34 -9.99 1.31
N ALA A 113 30.27 -8.71 0.92
CA ALA A 113 31.45 -7.87 0.70
C ALA A 113 32.27 -7.68 2.00
N GLU A 114 31.62 -7.53 3.15
CA GLU A 114 32.28 -7.45 4.45
C GLU A 114 32.99 -8.77 4.79
N LYS A 115 32.32 -9.90 4.60
CA LYS A 115 32.92 -11.23 4.80
C LYS A 115 34.17 -11.43 3.94
N GLU A 116 34.12 -11.04 2.66
CA GLU A 116 35.29 -11.11 1.76
C GLU A 116 36.43 -10.20 2.22
N ARG A 117 36.13 -9.01 2.75
CA ARG A 117 37.14 -8.10 3.32
C ARG A 117 37.81 -8.72 4.55
N LEU A 118 37.03 -9.32 5.44
CA LEU A 118 37.56 -10.00 6.63
C LEU A 118 38.45 -11.19 6.23
N GLU A 119 38.02 -12.00 5.27
CA GLU A 119 38.81 -13.14 4.78
C GLU A 119 40.15 -12.68 4.16
N LYS A 120 40.15 -11.57 3.41
CA LYS A 120 41.39 -10.97 2.88
C LYS A 120 42.34 -10.53 3.99
N ILE A 121 41.82 -9.84 5.00
CA ILE A 121 42.61 -9.40 6.16
C ILE A 121 43.20 -10.60 6.91
N GLU A 122 42.44 -11.69 7.07
CA GLU A 122 42.92 -12.91 7.73
C GLU A 122 44.04 -13.60 6.93
N LYS A 123 43.90 -13.66 5.60
CA LYS A 123 44.94 -14.18 4.70
C LYS A 123 46.23 -13.36 4.79
N GLU A 124 46.13 -12.03 4.73
CA GLU A 124 47.30 -11.14 4.86
C GLU A 124 48.00 -11.31 6.22
N LYS A 125 47.23 -11.40 7.31
CA LYS A 125 47.78 -11.68 8.65
C LYS A 125 48.45 -13.05 8.73
N ALA A 126 47.90 -14.07 8.08
CA ALA A 126 48.51 -15.41 8.04
C ALA A 126 49.82 -15.40 7.26
N GLU A 127 49.86 -14.74 6.10
CA GLU A 127 51.08 -14.56 5.33
C GLU A 127 52.15 -13.76 6.09
N GLU A 128 51.76 -12.70 6.79
CA GLU A 128 52.68 -11.92 7.60
C GLU A 128 53.26 -12.74 8.76
N LYS A 129 52.42 -13.55 9.44
CA LYS A 129 52.89 -14.50 10.46
C LYS A 129 53.91 -15.48 9.89
N LEU A 130 53.65 -16.03 8.70
CA LEU A 130 54.58 -16.93 8.02
C LEU A 130 55.90 -16.23 7.68
N ARG A 131 55.85 -15.03 7.08
CA ARG A 131 57.03 -14.20 6.79
C ARG A 131 57.85 -13.91 8.05
N ASN A 132 57.18 -13.61 9.17
CA ASN A 132 57.83 -13.36 10.45
C ASN A 132 58.45 -14.64 11.03
N GLN A 133 57.80 -15.79 10.89
CA GLN A 133 58.35 -17.08 11.29
C GLN A 133 59.63 -17.42 10.50
N GLU A 134 59.61 -17.29 9.18
CA GLU A 134 60.78 -17.53 8.32
C GLU A 134 61.97 -16.61 8.67
N ARG A 135 61.69 -15.34 9.01
CA ARG A 135 62.71 -14.40 9.49
C ARG A 135 63.34 -14.87 10.79
N LEU A 136 62.54 -15.34 11.75
CA LEU A 136 63.03 -15.87 13.02
C LEU A 136 63.90 -17.12 12.81
N GLU A 137 63.47 -18.04 11.95
CA GLU A 137 64.24 -19.23 11.60
C GLU A 137 65.56 -18.88 10.90
N SER A 138 65.57 -17.91 9.99
CA SER A 138 66.78 -17.42 9.34
C SER A 138 67.78 -16.84 10.34
N VAL A 139 67.30 -16.02 11.29
CA VAL A 139 68.12 -15.49 12.39
C VAL A 139 68.65 -16.61 13.28
N ALA A 140 67.83 -17.61 13.60
CA ALA A 140 68.24 -18.77 14.38
C ALA A 140 69.36 -19.57 13.68
N ARG A 141 69.20 -19.86 12.38
CA ARG A 141 70.22 -20.55 11.57
C ARG A 141 71.53 -19.78 11.51
N LYS A 142 71.49 -18.45 11.35
CA LYS A 142 72.70 -17.59 11.40
C LYS A 142 73.41 -17.71 12.75
N LYS A 143 72.66 -17.58 13.86
CA LYS A 143 73.22 -17.74 15.22
C LYS A 143 73.80 -19.14 15.46
N GLU A 144 73.16 -20.19 14.94
CA GLU A 144 73.67 -21.56 15.05
C GLU A 144 74.99 -21.71 14.28
N ASN A 145 75.06 -21.19 13.05
CA ASN A 145 76.27 -21.21 12.23
C ASN A 145 77.41 -20.42 12.88
N GLU A 146 77.12 -19.25 13.47
CA GLU A 146 78.11 -18.48 14.24
C GLU A 146 78.65 -19.27 15.44
N ARG A 147 77.79 -20.00 16.16
CA ARG A 147 78.23 -20.87 17.28
C ARG A 147 79.11 -22.02 16.78
N LYS A 148 78.71 -22.68 15.69
CA LYS A 148 79.50 -23.77 15.07
C LYS A 148 80.88 -23.26 14.62
N PHE A 149 80.92 -22.09 13.99
CA PHE A 149 82.17 -21.46 13.56
C PHE A 149 83.07 -21.10 14.73
N LYS A 150 82.52 -20.51 15.81
CA LYS A 150 83.28 -20.24 17.05
C LYS A 150 83.84 -21.52 17.66
N TYR A 151 83.07 -22.59 17.70
CA TYR A 151 83.51 -23.88 18.21
C TYR A 151 84.65 -24.48 17.37
N GLN A 152 84.57 -24.37 16.04
CA GLN A 152 85.65 -24.78 15.13
C GLN A 152 86.93 -23.97 15.34
N LEU A 153 86.84 -22.65 15.54
CA LEU A 153 88.00 -21.81 15.87
C LEU A 153 88.64 -22.21 17.20
N GLN A 154 87.84 -22.43 18.25
CA GLN A 154 88.35 -22.90 19.54
C GLN A 154 89.05 -24.27 19.44
N LEU A 155 88.49 -25.19 18.66
CA LEU A 155 89.15 -26.48 18.36
C LEU A 155 90.49 -26.31 17.66
N LEU A 156 90.58 -25.41 16.67
CA LEU A 156 91.83 -25.11 15.97
C LEU A 156 92.88 -24.49 16.91
N GLU A 157 92.48 -23.58 17.81
CA GLU A 157 93.37 -23.02 18.84
C GLU A 157 93.92 -24.11 19.76
N VAL A 158 93.08 -25.03 20.24
CA VAL A 158 93.51 -26.17 21.06
C VAL A 158 94.50 -27.06 20.31
N ILE A 159 94.23 -27.37 19.04
CA ILE A 159 95.13 -28.16 18.20
C ILE A 159 96.47 -27.44 18.00
N ALA A 160 96.45 -26.12 17.74
CA ALA A 160 97.65 -25.32 17.54
C ALA A 160 98.53 -25.26 18.79
N VAL A 161 97.93 -25.07 19.98
CA VAL A 161 98.65 -25.13 21.26
C VAL A 161 99.26 -26.52 21.47
N GLY A 162 98.50 -27.59 21.21
CA GLY A 162 99.01 -28.96 21.32
C GLY A 162 100.18 -29.26 20.37
N ALA A 163 100.10 -28.79 19.12
CA ALA A 163 101.17 -28.93 18.14
C ALA A 163 102.42 -28.13 18.53
N GLY A 164 102.26 -26.92 19.07
CA GLY A 164 103.36 -26.11 19.60
C GLY A 164 104.06 -26.76 20.79
N VAL A 165 103.30 -27.33 21.73
CA VAL A 165 103.84 -28.10 22.86
C VAL A 165 104.61 -29.33 22.37
N LYS A 166 104.07 -30.07 21.38
CA LYS A 166 104.77 -31.21 20.78
C LYS A 166 106.08 -30.79 20.12
N TYR A 167 106.10 -29.71 19.35
CA TYR A 167 107.30 -29.19 18.72
C TYR A 167 108.38 -28.79 19.74
N LEU A 168 107.98 -28.16 20.86
CA LEU A 168 108.87 -27.87 21.99
C LEU A 168 109.43 -29.13 22.65
N ILE A 169 108.60 -30.16 22.86
CA ILE A 169 109.04 -31.46 23.38
C ILE A 169 110.03 -32.11 22.41
N ASP A 170 109.76 -32.10 21.11
CA ASP A 170 110.63 -32.69 20.09
C ASP A 170 111.98 -31.93 19.99
N LEU A 171 111.99 -30.60 20.22
CA LEU A 171 113.21 -29.79 20.33
C LEU A 171 114.02 -30.14 21.57
N LEU A 172 113.37 -30.30 22.73
CA LEU A 172 114.02 -30.68 23.99
C LEU A 172 114.46 -32.16 24.01
N SER A 173 113.82 -33.02 23.21
CA SER A 173 114.14 -34.46 23.12
C SER A 173 115.19 -34.76 22.04
N ASN A 174 115.43 -33.82 21.12
CA ASN A 174 116.54 -33.87 20.17
C ASN A 174 117.82 -33.28 20.79
N ASP A 175 118.15 -33.68 22.01
CA ASP A 175 119.55 -33.78 22.44
C ASP A 175 120.21 -34.90 21.62
N LYS A 176 120.42 -34.62 20.33
CA LYS A 176 121.48 -35.30 19.61
C LYS A 176 122.77 -34.86 20.28
N PRO A 177 123.58 -35.79 20.82
CA PRO A 177 124.94 -35.44 21.14
C PRO A 177 125.56 -34.92 19.84
N ILE A 178 125.98 -33.66 19.87
CA ILE A 178 127.02 -33.21 18.97
C ILE A 178 128.22 -34.04 19.41
N PHE A 179 128.47 -35.19 18.79
CA PHE A 179 129.74 -35.92 18.64
C PHE A 179 129.50 -37.32 18.07
#